data_AF-A0A2G9HWL1-F1
#
_entry.id   AF-A0A2G9HWL1-F1
#
_cell.length_a   1.000
_cell.length_b   1.000
_cell.length_c   1.000
_cell.angle_alpha   90.00
_cell.angle_beta   90.00
_cell.angle_gamma   90.00
#
_symmetry.space_group_name_H-M   'P 1'
#
loop_
_entity.id
_entity.type
_entity.pdbx_description
1 polymer ?
#
loop_
_entity_poly.entity_id
_entity_poly.type
_entity_poly.pdbx_seq_one_letter_code
_entity_poly.pdbx_strand_id
1 'polypeptide(L)'
;MASSDKTPGPMPLGDGSVPPGKAMTVTQHIVDKGAQMMQSLKPIKKMSQHVCTFAIYSHDLTRQIETHHYVSRVNQDFLQCAVYDSDDSSGRLIGVEYIISERVFDTLEPEEQKLWHSHGYEMINTLDFHSKKKKSPRIT
;
A
#
# COMPACT_ATOMS: atom_id res chain seq x y z
N MET A 1 6.12 -5.44 -0.37
CA MET A 1 5.76 -6.43 0.67
C MET A 1 6.99 -7.27 1.06
N ALA A 2 7.45 -7.23 2.32
CA ALA A 2 8.51 -8.14 2.76
C ALA A 2 7.94 -9.56 2.88
N SER A 3 8.12 -10.37 1.84
CA SER A 3 7.77 -11.78 1.85
C SER A 3 8.79 -12.51 2.74
N SER A 4 8.46 -12.68 4.02
CA SER A 4 9.12 -13.72 4.81
C SER A 4 8.83 -15.07 4.14
N ASP A 5 9.88 -15.86 3.85
CA ASP A 5 9.78 -17.22 3.31
C ASP A 5 9.04 -18.19 4.25
N LYS A 6 8.73 -17.75 5.47
CA LYS A 6 8.03 -18.53 6.48
C LYS A 6 6.56 -18.12 6.54
N THR A 7 5.69 -19.12 6.56
CA THR A 7 4.28 -18.97 6.89
C THR A 7 4.14 -18.20 8.22
N PRO A 8 3.31 -17.16 8.29
CA PRO A 8 3.05 -16.47 9.54
C PRO A 8 2.59 -17.45 10.60
N GLY A 9 3.14 -17.35 11.81
CA GLY A 9 2.66 -18.12 12.95
C GLY A 9 1.19 -17.81 13.26
N PRO A 10 0.49 -18.70 14.00
CA PRO A 10 -0.88 -18.42 14.41
C PRO A 10 -0.94 -17.13 15.22
N MET A 11 -1.88 -16.24 14.84
CA MET A 11 -2.15 -15.02 15.58
C MET A 11 -2.51 -15.38 17.03
N PRO A 12 -2.03 -14.63 18.04
CA PRO A 12 -2.42 -14.86 19.42
C PRO A 12 -3.94 -14.79 19.57
N LEU A 13 -4.50 -15.59 20.48
CA LEU A 13 -5.92 -15.63 20.81
C LEU A 13 -6.42 -14.24 21.23
N GLY A 14 -6.98 -13.49 20.28
CA GLY A 14 -7.73 -12.27 20.52
C GLY A 14 -9.16 -12.59 20.98
N ASP A 15 -9.92 -11.56 21.31
CA ASP A 15 -11.36 -11.60 21.61
C ASP A 15 -12.23 -11.87 20.36
N GLY A 16 -11.65 -12.48 19.32
CA GLY A 16 -12.27 -12.69 18.02
C GLY A 16 -12.19 -11.49 17.07
N SER A 17 -11.67 -10.33 17.52
CA SER A 17 -11.43 -9.19 16.64
C SER A 17 -10.17 -9.41 15.77
N VAL A 18 -10.24 -8.95 14.52
CA VAL A 18 -9.08 -8.89 13.62
C VAL A 18 -8.94 -7.45 13.12
N PRO A 19 -7.88 -6.71 13.48
CA PRO A 19 -6.77 -7.10 14.35
C PRO A 19 -7.21 -7.31 15.83
N PRO A 20 -6.48 -8.12 16.62
CA PRO A 20 -6.81 -8.36 18.03
C PRO A 20 -6.81 -7.08 18.88
N GLY A 21 -7.79 -6.93 19.77
CA GLY A 21 -7.83 -5.86 20.77
C GLY A 21 -9.22 -5.27 21.00
N LYS A 22 -9.41 -4.61 22.15
CA LYS A 22 -10.66 -3.94 22.49
C LYS A 22 -10.89 -2.70 21.62
N ALA A 23 -12.16 -2.34 21.41
CA ALA A 23 -12.53 -1.07 20.80
C ALA A 23 -11.90 0.13 21.53
N MET A 24 -11.66 1.20 20.78
CA MET A 24 -11.11 2.45 21.32
C MET A 24 -12.04 3.02 22.41
N THR A 25 -11.42 3.51 23.47
CA THR A 25 -12.10 4.25 24.54
C THR A 25 -12.44 5.67 24.08
N VAL A 26 -13.42 6.31 24.74
CA VAL A 26 -13.76 7.73 24.50
C VAL A 26 -12.52 8.63 24.65
N THR A 27 -11.67 8.36 25.64
CA THR A 27 -10.43 9.10 25.87
C THR A 27 -9.50 9.05 24.66
N GLN A 28 -9.33 7.88 24.03
CA GLN A 28 -8.50 7.75 22.83
C GLN A 28 -9.08 8.52 21.65
N HIS A 29 -10.41 8.49 21.44
CA HIS A 29 -11.03 9.32 20.41
C HIS A 29 -10.80 10.82 20.61
N ILE A 30 -10.83 11.31 21.86
CA ILE A 30 -10.54 12.71 22.18
C ILE A 30 -9.09 13.06 21.84
N VAL A 31 -8.13 12.20 22.20
CA VAL A 31 -6.72 12.39 21.89
C VAL A 31 -6.50 12.47 20.38
N ASP A 32 -7.09 11.55 19.61
CA ASP A 32 -6.95 11.52 18.15
C ASP A 32 -7.57 12.75 17.49
N LYS A 33 -8.72 13.21 17.97
CA LYS A 33 -9.34 14.46 17.49
C LYS A 33 -8.47 15.69 17.78
N GLY A 34 -7.87 15.76 18.98
CA GLY A 34 -6.90 16.80 19.32
C GLY A 34 -5.70 16.79 18.37
N ALA A 35 -5.14 15.61 18.10
CA ALA A 35 -4.03 15.45 17.16
C ALA A 35 -4.42 15.89 15.74
N GLN A 36 -5.60 15.51 15.25
CA GLN A 36 -6.12 15.93 13.94
C GLN A 36 -6.24 17.45 13.81
N MET A 37 -6.61 18.15 14.87
CA MET A 37 -6.72 19.61 14.87
C MET A 37 -5.36 20.31 14.96
N MET A 38 -4.42 19.76 15.71
CA MET A 38 -3.13 20.41 16.00
C MET A 38 -2.03 20.07 14.99
N GLN A 39 -2.04 18.87 14.40
CA GLN A 39 -0.95 18.39 13.56
C GLN A 39 -1.17 18.70 12.09
N SER A 40 -0.17 19.29 11.46
CA SER A 40 -0.27 19.68 10.04
C SER A 40 -0.14 18.52 9.05
N LEU A 41 0.45 17.38 9.47
CA LEU A 41 0.70 16.17 8.67
C LEU A 41 1.34 16.45 7.29
N LYS A 42 2.23 17.45 7.21
CA LYS A 42 2.83 17.93 5.95
C LYS A 42 3.43 16.80 5.08
N PRO A 43 4.16 15.80 5.60
CA PRO A 43 4.70 14.72 4.77
C PRO A 43 3.62 13.84 4.13
N ILE A 44 2.57 13.50 4.89
CA ILE A 44 1.45 12.69 4.38
C ILE A 44 0.72 13.43 3.25
N LYS A 45 0.54 14.75 3.39
CA LYS A 45 -0.07 15.60 2.36
C LYS A 45 0.76 15.75 1.07
N LYS A 46 2.00 15.25 1.02
CA LYS A 46 2.83 15.24 -0.19
C LYS A 46 2.63 13.98 -1.04
N MET A 47 1.91 12.97 -0.56
CA MET A 47 1.52 11.84 -1.40
C MET A 47 0.57 12.34 -2.49
N SER A 48 1.04 12.31 -3.74
CA SER A 48 0.43 13.02 -4.87
C SER A 48 -0.05 12.10 -5.99
N GLN A 49 0.25 10.80 -5.90
CA GLN A 49 -0.19 9.81 -6.86
C GLN A 49 -0.87 8.66 -6.12
N HIS A 50 -1.93 8.16 -6.72
CA HIS A 50 -2.63 6.96 -6.29
C HIS A 50 -2.53 5.95 -7.43
N VAL A 51 -2.04 4.75 -7.12
CA VAL A 51 -1.83 3.66 -8.08
C VAL A 51 -2.56 2.45 -7.52
N CYS A 52 -3.38 1.81 -8.35
CA CYS A 52 -4.01 0.54 -8.01
C CYS A 52 -3.33 -0.58 -8.79
N THR A 53 -2.93 -1.65 -8.09
CA THR A 53 -2.33 -2.86 -8.67
C THR A 53 -2.90 -4.11 -8.00
N PHE A 54 -2.51 -5.29 -8.49
CA PHE A 54 -2.80 -6.55 -7.81
C PHE A 54 -1.50 -7.16 -7.31
N ALA A 55 -1.41 -7.39 -5.99
CA ALA A 55 -0.29 -8.12 -5.41
C ALA A 55 -0.66 -9.60 -5.25
N ILE A 56 0.28 -10.47 -5.63
CA ILE A 56 0.15 -11.93 -5.52
C ILE A 56 1.05 -12.41 -4.38
N TYR A 57 0.53 -13.30 -3.54
CA TYR A 57 1.34 -13.90 -2.48
C TYR A 57 2.36 -14.87 -3.09
N SER A 58 3.64 -14.67 -2.78
CA SER A 58 4.77 -15.49 -3.26
C SER A 58 4.58 -17.01 -3.05
N HIS A 59 3.93 -17.40 -1.96
CA HIS A 59 3.70 -18.79 -1.56
C HIS A 59 2.32 -19.32 -1.95
N ASP A 60 1.43 -18.48 -2.46
CA ASP A 60 0.08 -18.86 -2.88
C ASP A 60 -0.41 -17.96 -4.02
N LEU A 61 -0.16 -18.40 -5.26
CA LEU A 61 -0.51 -17.67 -6.47
C LEU A 61 -2.03 -17.56 -6.69
N THR A 62 -2.84 -18.30 -5.94
CA THR A 62 -4.31 -18.21 -6.01
C THR A 62 -4.85 -17.02 -5.21
N ARG A 63 -4.03 -16.46 -4.31
CA ARG A 63 -4.38 -15.31 -3.49
C ARG A 63 -3.85 -14.04 -4.12
N GLN A 64 -4.79 -13.25 -4.64
CA GLN A 64 -4.54 -11.91 -5.16
C GLN A 64 -5.24 -10.91 -4.24
N ILE A 65 -4.58 -9.78 -3.99
CA ILE A 65 -5.18 -8.65 -3.31
C ILE A 65 -5.07 -7.42 -4.20
N GLU A 66 -6.15 -6.66 -4.30
CA GLU A 66 -6.08 -5.30 -4.84
C GLU A 66 -5.30 -4.45 -3.85
N THR A 67 -4.32 -3.71 -4.35
CA THR A 67 -3.43 -2.87 -3.54
C THR A 67 -3.46 -1.44 -4.03
N HIS A 68 -3.61 -0.51 -3.08
CA HIS A 68 -3.72 0.91 -3.33
C HIS A 68 -2.48 1.63 -2.78
N HIS A 69 -1.62 2.09 -3.67
CA HIS A 69 -0.38 2.79 -3.33
C HIS A 69 -0.60 4.30 -3.35
N TYR A 70 -0.33 4.94 -2.22
CA TYR A 70 -0.26 6.39 -2.10
C TYR A 70 1.21 6.82 -2.11
N VAL A 71 1.60 7.49 -3.19
CA VAL A 71 3.02 7.64 -3.56
C VAL A 71 3.50 9.07 -3.33
N SER A 72 4.62 9.18 -2.64
CA SER A 72 5.46 10.38 -2.57
C SER A 72 6.71 10.16 -3.41
N ARG A 73 6.88 10.97 -4.46
CA ARG A 73 8.12 11.00 -5.25
C ARG A 73 9.17 11.81 -4.49
N VAL A 74 10.24 11.15 -4.04
CA VAL A 74 11.33 11.79 -3.32
C VAL A 74 12.27 12.50 -4.29
N ASN A 75 12.61 11.83 -5.40
CA ASN A 75 13.37 12.39 -6.51
C ASN A 75 13.05 11.63 -7.82
N GLN A 76 13.82 11.84 -8.88
CA GLN A 76 13.60 11.17 -10.17
C GLN A 76 13.71 9.64 -10.08
N ASP A 77 14.54 9.13 -9.18
CA ASP A 77 14.93 7.73 -9.06
C ASP A 77 14.37 7.03 -7.81
N PHE A 78 13.50 7.70 -7.03
CA PHE A 78 13.07 7.17 -5.74
C PHE A 78 11.62 7.54 -5.40
N LEU A 79 10.80 6.52 -5.19
CA LEU A 79 9.42 6.62 -4.72
C LEU A 79 9.27 5.99 -3.33
N GLN A 80 8.38 6.58 -2.54
CA GLN A 80 7.93 6.05 -1.25
C GLN A 80 6.43 5.87 -1.28
N CYS A 81 5.95 4.66 -1.01
CA CYS A 81 4.54 4.30 -1.11
C CYS A 81 4.03 3.80 0.24
N ALA A 82 2.89 4.31 0.68
CA ALA A 82 2.05 3.63 1.65
C ALA A 82 1.03 2.76 0.89
N VAL A 83 0.94 1.48 1.21
CA VAL A 83 0.11 0.51 0.48
C VAL A 83 -1.05 0.06 1.35
N TYR A 84 -2.26 0.21 0.82
CA TYR A 84 -3.52 -0.14 1.49
C TYR A 84 -4.25 -1.27 0.77
N ASP A 85 -5.08 -2.01 1.50
CA ASP A 85 -5.94 -3.07 0.93
C ASP A 85 -7.25 -2.55 0.31
N SER A 86 -7.54 -1.25 0.45
CA SER A 86 -8.69 -0.56 -0.13
C SER A 86 -8.41 0.94 -0.19
N ASP A 87 -9.07 1.66 -1.10
CA ASP A 87 -9.13 3.13 -1.12
C ASP A 87 -10.28 3.72 -0.28
N ASP A 88 -11.07 2.89 0.41
CA ASP A 88 -12.07 3.34 1.36
C ASP A 88 -11.44 3.99 2.61
N SER A 89 -12.19 4.85 3.28
CA SER A 89 -11.81 5.47 4.55
C SER A 89 -11.43 4.49 5.68
N SER A 90 -11.90 3.24 5.59
CA SER A 90 -11.61 2.14 6.51
C SER A 90 -10.51 1.19 6.02
N GLY A 91 -9.89 1.48 4.87
CA GLY A 91 -8.78 0.71 4.31
C GLY A 91 -7.62 0.60 5.29
N ARG A 92 -7.00 -0.58 5.33
CA ARG A 92 -5.89 -0.86 6.25
C ARG A 92 -4.56 -0.75 5.54
N LEU A 93 -3.60 -0.14 6.21
CA LEU A 93 -2.22 -0.14 5.76
C LEU A 93 -1.69 -1.58 5.81
N ILE A 94 -1.29 -2.11 4.67
CA ILE A 94 -0.76 -3.46 4.50
C ILE A 94 0.74 -3.50 4.18
N GLY A 95 1.32 -2.36 3.77
CA GLY A 95 2.73 -2.30 3.46
C GLY A 95 3.29 -0.90 3.26
N VAL A 96 4.61 -0.83 3.21
CA VAL A 96 5.38 0.32 2.73
C VAL A 96 6.30 -0.19 1.64
N GLU A 97 6.40 0.56 0.55
CA GLU A 97 7.23 0.18 -0.59
C GLU A 97 8.14 1.33 -1.01
N TYR A 98 9.37 0.95 -1.35
CA TYR A 98 10.35 1.82 -1.96
C TYR A 98 10.56 1.34 -3.39
N ILE A 99 10.45 2.24 -4.34
CA ILE A 99 10.68 1.94 -5.74
C ILE A 99 11.84 2.80 -6.20
N ILE A 100 12.89 2.15 -6.69
CA ILE A 100 14.10 2.81 -7.18
C ILE A 100 14.27 2.58 -8.68
N SER A 101 15.02 3.45 -9.34
CA SER A 101 15.41 3.19 -10.73
C SER A 101 16.43 2.05 -10.82
N GLU A 102 16.46 1.39 -11.99
CA GLU A 102 17.47 0.38 -12.34
C GLU A 102 18.89 0.89 -12.09
N ARG A 103 19.17 2.14 -12.47
CA ARG A 103 20.45 2.80 -12.23
C ARG A 103 20.85 2.82 -10.75
N VAL A 104 19.90 3.00 -9.83
CA VAL A 104 20.19 2.97 -8.39
C VAL A 104 20.31 1.52 -7.91
N PHE A 105 19.47 0.62 -8.41
CA PHE A 105 19.52 -0.80 -8.09
C PHE A 105 20.89 -1.43 -8.44
N ASP A 106 21.45 -1.12 -9.60
CA ASP A 106 22.75 -1.61 -10.06
C ASP A 106 23.92 -1.18 -9.16
N THR A 107 23.73 -0.14 -8.35
CA THR A 107 24.74 0.32 -7.39
C THR A 107 24.62 -0.31 -6.01
N LEU A 108 23.57 -1.10 -5.76
CA LEU A 108 23.38 -1.78 -4.49
C LEU A 108 24.33 -2.97 -4.38
N GLU A 109 24.75 -3.26 -3.15
CA GLU A 109 25.51 -4.48 -2.85
C GLU A 109 24.71 -5.73 -3.24
N PRO A 110 25.34 -6.82 -3.70
CA PRO A 110 24.63 -8.02 -4.15
C PRO A 110 23.67 -8.62 -3.11
N GLU A 111 24.00 -8.50 -1.82
CA GLU A 111 23.16 -8.94 -0.70
C GLU A 111 21.88 -8.12 -0.61
N GLU A 112 21.97 -6.82 -0.84
CA GLU A 112 20.83 -5.92 -0.82
C GLU A 112 19.96 -6.18 -2.05
N GLN A 113 20.54 -6.32 -3.25
CA GLN A 113 19.79 -6.59 -4.50
C GLN A 113 18.84 -7.80 -4.38
N LYS A 114 19.21 -8.83 -3.61
CA LYS A 114 18.38 -10.03 -3.35
C LYS A 114 17.06 -9.71 -2.63
N LEU A 115 16.95 -8.56 -1.97
CA LEU A 115 15.76 -8.12 -1.25
C LEU A 115 14.76 -7.35 -2.13
N TRP A 116 15.13 -7.07 -3.38
CA TRP A 116 14.31 -6.30 -4.32
C TRP A 116 13.70 -7.22 -5.38
N HIS A 117 12.60 -6.76 -5.97
CA HIS A 117 11.96 -7.39 -7.11
C HIS A 117 11.59 -6.33 -8.16
N SER A 118 11.50 -6.76 -9.41
CA SER A 118 11.14 -5.88 -10.52
C SER A 118 9.63 -5.60 -10.53
N HIS A 119 9.26 -4.33 -10.64
CA HIS A 119 7.88 -3.88 -10.85
C HIS A 119 7.51 -3.83 -12.35
N GLY A 120 8.37 -4.33 -13.25
CA GLY A 120 8.18 -4.22 -14.71
C GLY A 120 6.89 -4.86 -15.25
N TYR A 121 6.31 -5.81 -14.51
CA TYR A 121 5.05 -6.48 -14.87
C TYR A 121 3.79 -5.85 -14.27
N GLU A 122 3.92 -4.93 -13.32
CA GLU A 122 2.78 -4.37 -12.55
C GLU A 122 2.24 -3.05 -13.12
N MET A 123 2.90 -2.48 -14.15
CA MET A 123 2.55 -1.18 -14.77
C MET A 123 1.43 -1.23 -15.81
N ILE A 124 0.69 -2.35 -15.94
CA ILE A 124 -0.27 -2.52 -17.05
C ILE A 124 -1.67 -1.93 -16.76
N ASN A 125 -2.04 -1.56 -15.54
CA ASN A 125 -3.43 -1.14 -15.25
C ASN A 125 -3.61 0.28 -14.68
N THR A 126 -2.56 1.11 -14.57
CA THR A 126 -2.61 2.36 -13.78
C THR A 126 -3.12 3.60 -14.53
N LEU A 127 -3.50 3.51 -15.80
CA LEU A 127 -3.96 4.70 -16.57
C LEU A 127 -5.44 4.74 -16.90
N ASP A 128 -6.25 3.77 -16.48
CA ASP A 128 -7.67 3.76 -16.83
C ASP A 128 -8.49 3.36 -15.61
N PHE A 129 -9.10 4.32 -14.89
CA PHE A 129 -10.34 4.16 -14.11
C PHE A 129 -10.74 5.41 -13.27
N HIS A 130 -10.44 6.63 -13.72
CA HIS A 130 -11.11 7.83 -13.21
C HIS A 130 -11.79 8.66 -14.32
N SER A 131 -12.60 7.98 -15.13
CA SER A 131 -13.70 8.63 -15.86
C SER A 131 -14.99 7.81 -15.76
N LYS A 132 -15.58 7.75 -14.56
CA LYS A 132 -17.02 7.46 -14.45
C LYS A 132 -17.82 8.72 -14.80
N LYS A 133 -17.97 9.01 -16.09
CA LYS A 133 -19.15 9.70 -16.62
C LYS A 133 -19.82 8.83 -17.68
N LYS A 134 -20.89 8.16 -17.23
CA LYS A 134 -22.03 7.58 -17.98
C LYS A 134 -22.04 7.86 -19.50
N LYS A 135 -22.03 6.80 -20.31
CA LYS A 135 -23.15 6.42 -21.20
C LYS A 135 -22.86 5.10 -21.95
N SER A 136 -23.89 4.26 -21.98
CA SER A 136 -24.03 2.95 -22.61
C SER A 136 -23.41 2.82 -24.01
N PRO A 137 -22.76 1.68 -24.36
CA PRO A 137 -22.50 1.32 -25.74
C PRO A 137 -23.77 0.77 -26.38
N ARG A 138 -24.10 1.28 -27.57
CA ARG A 138 -25.07 0.67 -28.50
C ARG A 138 -24.23 -0.09 -29.54
N ILE A 139 -24.66 -1.32 -29.77
CA ILE A 139 -24.13 -2.30 -30.72
C ILE A 139 -24.12 -1.72 -32.15
N THR A 140 -22.97 -1.83 -32.84
CA THR A 140 -22.74 -2.46 -34.15
C THR A 140 -21.24 -2.62 -34.36
#